data_AF-A0A4Q4UPE7-F1
#
_entry.id   AF-A0A4Q4UPE7-F1
#
_cell.length_a   1.000
_cell.length_b   1.000
_cell.length_c   1.000
_cell.angle_alpha   90.00
_cell.angle_beta   90.00
_cell.angle_gamma   90.00
#
_symmetry.space_group_name_H-M   'P 1'
#
loop_
_entity.id
_entity.type
_entity.pdbx_description
1 polymer ?
#
loop_
_entity_poly.entity_id
_entity_poly.type
_entity_poly.pdbx_seq_one_letter_code
_entity_poly.pdbx_strand_id
1 'polypeptide(L)'
;MPMPAGAIRYQKGILFCSQGEFAPDTGGLWYMPLGKPPVAVLTSFFGRPFNSIQNVAQDRDGGLWFTDSTSGFEQEIRPKPQLPNHVYRFDPQKGDLRVVADGFDRPTGIAMSPDQRTLYITDTAATHPDGSIDQTLPATIYAFDVIERSGSPSLANRRLFAYALAGVPTAVHCDQAGNVYASCGDGIEVWGPGGMTLGLIEVPGAFSLHHHAVLSQPGLQGAYQLTVAF
;
A
#
# COMPACT_ATOMS: atom_id res chain seq x y z
N MET A 1 20.76 4.63 3.10
CA MET A 1 19.38 4.78 2.63
C MET A 1 18.67 5.78 3.52
N PRO A 2 18.21 6.92 2.98
CA PRO A 2 17.42 7.90 3.71
C PRO A 2 15.93 7.53 3.71
N MET A 3 15.18 8.01 4.72
CA MET A 3 13.72 7.96 4.79
C MET A 3 13.10 6.59 4.43
N PRO A 4 13.38 5.51 5.19
CA PRO A 4 12.69 4.23 5.01
C PRO A 4 11.17 4.38 5.14
N ALA A 5 10.43 3.72 4.25
CA ALA A 5 8.98 3.55 4.35
C ALA A 5 8.66 2.07 4.58
N GLY A 6 8.07 1.39 3.60
CA GLY A 6 7.77 -0.03 3.66
C GLY A 6 8.99 -0.93 3.49
N ALA A 7 8.87 -2.19 3.91
CA ALA A 7 9.91 -3.19 3.71
C ALA A 7 9.31 -4.60 3.66
N ILE A 8 9.99 -5.51 2.96
CA ILE A 8 9.65 -6.93 2.93
C ILE A 8 10.89 -7.79 3.18
N ARG A 9 10.66 -9.00 3.71
CA ARG A 9 11.67 -10.05 3.66
C ARG A 9 11.98 -10.36 2.19
N TYR A 10 13.24 -10.27 1.80
CA TYR A 10 13.65 -10.50 0.42
C TYR A 10 14.98 -11.25 0.39
N GLN A 11 15.00 -12.39 -0.29
CA GLN A 11 16.16 -13.29 -0.34
C GLN A 11 16.69 -13.61 1.08
N LYS A 12 17.97 -13.36 1.37
CA LYS A 12 18.62 -13.51 2.67
C LYS A 12 18.78 -12.16 3.39
N GLY A 13 17.83 -11.24 3.19
CA GLY A 13 17.87 -9.90 3.75
C GLY A 13 16.51 -9.22 3.73
N ILE A 14 16.53 -7.90 3.63
CA ILE A 14 15.34 -7.04 3.62
C ILE A 14 15.41 -6.15 2.38
N LEU A 15 14.30 -6.04 1.66
CA LEU A 15 14.13 -5.02 0.63
C LEU A 15 13.32 -3.87 1.24
N PHE A 16 13.88 -2.68 1.21
CA PHE A 16 13.25 -1.45 1.69
C PHE A 16 12.78 -0.59 0.54
N CYS A 17 11.65 0.07 0.76
CA CYS A 17 11.25 1.26 0.05
C CYS A 17 11.91 2.46 0.73
N SER A 18 12.52 3.32 -0.08
CA SER A 18 13.05 4.61 0.35
C SER A 18 12.27 5.71 -0.35
N GLN A 19 11.72 6.61 0.46
CA GLN A 19 11.08 7.83 -0.04
C GLN A 19 12.12 8.76 -0.67
N GLY A 20 13.35 8.71 -0.17
CA GLY A 20 14.46 9.55 -0.60
C GLY A 20 14.50 10.89 0.11
N GLU A 21 15.39 11.75 -0.37
CA GLU A 21 15.57 13.13 0.09
C GLU A 21 15.86 14.04 -1.13
N PHE A 22 16.25 15.30 -0.92
CA PHE A 22 16.59 16.22 -2.01
C PHE A 22 17.84 15.82 -2.81
N ALA A 23 18.73 15.02 -2.23
CA ALA A 23 19.89 14.51 -2.95
C ALA A 23 19.47 13.49 -4.03
N PRO A 24 20.17 13.46 -5.18
CA PRO A 24 19.85 12.54 -6.27
C PRO A 24 20.05 11.07 -5.85
N ASP A 25 19.33 10.17 -6.52
CA ASP A 25 19.45 8.71 -6.35
C ASP A 25 19.26 8.17 -4.93
N THR A 26 18.55 8.92 -4.09
CA THR A 26 18.28 8.55 -2.70
C THR A 26 16.99 7.77 -2.51
N GLY A 27 15.97 8.05 -3.30
CA GLY A 27 14.68 7.35 -3.28
C GLY A 27 14.71 6.12 -4.18
N GLY A 28 13.85 5.14 -3.89
CA GLY A 28 13.76 3.91 -4.67
C GLY A 28 13.67 2.63 -3.85
N LEU A 29 14.05 1.50 -4.47
CA LEU A 29 14.14 0.20 -3.79
C LEU A 29 15.59 -0.08 -3.39
N TRP A 30 15.79 -0.54 -2.16
CA TRP A 30 17.10 -0.78 -1.57
C TRP A 30 17.16 -2.16 -0.94
N TYR A 31 18.12 -2.98 -1.33
CA TYR A 31 18.33 -4.31 -0.75
C TYR A 31 19.41 -4.25 0.32
N MET A 32 19.09 -4.72 1.51
CA MET A 32 20.01 -4.87 2.63
C MET A 32 20.25 -6.36 2.91
N PRO A 33 21.39 -6.92 2.46
CA PRO A 33 21.76 -8.28 2.81
C PRO A 33 22.04 -8.38 4.33
N LEU A 34 21.83 -9.57 4.90
CA LEU A 34 22.15 -9.80 6.31
C LEU A 34 23.62 -9.44 6.62
N GLY A 35 23.82 -8.57 7.62
CA GLY A 35 25.14 -8.13 8.08
C GLY A 35 25.89 -7.19 7.13
N LYS A 36 25.23 -6.65 6.09
CA LYS A 36 25.84 -5.71 5.13
C LYS A 36 25.02 -4.42 5.01
N PRO A 37 25.65 -3.30 4.63
CA PRO A 37 24.94 -2.06 4.31
C PRO A 37 23.95 -2.24 3.13
N PRO A 38 22.89 -1.43 3.06
CA PRO A 38 21.94 -1.45 1.95
C PRO A 38 22.56 -0.97 0.65
N VAL A 39 22.15 -1.57 -0.47
CA VAL A 39 22.55 -1.23 -1.84
C VAL A 39 21.31 -0.91 -2.67
N ALA A 40 21.38 0.12 -3.50
CA ALA A 40 20.29 0.51 -4.38
C ALA A 40 19.99 -0.59 -5.41
N VAL A 41 18.71 -0.89 -5.61
CA VAL A 41 18.20 -1.81 -6.63
C VAL A 41 17.62 -1.01 -7.80
N LEU A 42 16.81 -0.01 -7.49
CA LEU A 42 16.21 0.92 -8.45
C LEU A 42 16.16 2.32 -7.82
N THR A 43 16.47 3.35 -8.60
CA THR A 43 16.35 4.76 -8.18
C THR A 43 15.55 5.63 -9.15
N SER A 44 15.34 5.15 -10.38
CA SER A 44 14.67 5.91 -11.44
C SER A 44 13.93 5.01 -12.44
N PHE A 45 13.02 5.61 -13.20
CA PHE A 45 12.34 5.02 -14.35
C PHE A 45 12.63 5.87 -15.59
N PHE A 46 13.26 5.27 -16.60
CA PHE A 46 13.76 5.97 -17.79
C PHE A 46 14.58 7.24 -17.48
N GLY A 47 15.42 7.17 -16.44
CA GLY A 47 16.28 8.28 -16.01
C GLY A 47 15.57 9.37 -15.19
N ARG A 48 14.25 9.26 -14.98
CA ARG A 48 13.49 10.16 -14.10
C ARG A 48 13.45 9.54 -12.70
N PRO A 49 13.91 10.25 -11.65
CA PRO A 49 13.87 9.71 -10.28
C PRO A 49 12.45 9.32 -9.87
N PHE A 50 12.29 8.22 -9.12
CA PHE A 50 11.02 7.92 -8.47
C PHE A 50 10.60 9.05 -7.53
N ASN A 51 9.29 9.28 -7.39
CA ASN A 51 8.78 10.38 -6.60
C ASN A 51 9.02 10.13 -5.11
N SER A 52 8.42 9.06 -4.58
CA SER A 52 8.49 8.59 -3.20
C SER A 52 7.89 7.18 -3.14
N ILE A 53 8.74 6.14 -3.18
CA ILE A 53 8.26 4.75 -3.11
C ILE A 53 7.83 4.46 -1.66
N GLN A 54 6.58 4.03 -1.50
CA GLN A 54 5.97 3.81 -0.18
C GLN A 54 6.05 2.34 0.24
N ASN A 55 5.49 1.43 -0.55
CA ASN A 55 5.42 0.01 -0.20
C ASN A 55 5.73 -0.90 -1.41
N VAL A 56 6.11 -2.15 -1.11
CA VAL A 56 6.46 -3.17 -2.10
C VAL A 56 5.87 -4.51 -1.70
N ALA A 57 5.42 -5.29 -2.68
CA ALA A 57 4.97 -6.66 -2.53
C ALA A 57 5.73 -7.57 -3.51
N GLN A 58 6.09 -8.78 -3.07
CA GLN A 58 6.75 -9.76 -3.92
C GLN A 58 5.73 -10.76 -4.48
N ASP A 59 5.85 -11.03 -5.79
CA ASP A 59 5.10 -12.03 -6.56
C ASP A 59 5.79 -13.41 -6.53
N ARG A 60 5.08 -14.47 -6.95
CA ARG A 60 5.55 -15.86 -6.96
C ARG A 60 6.74 -16.08 -7.88
N ASP A 61 6.81 -15.31 -8.97
CA ASP A 61 7.92 -15.38 -9.92
C ASP A 61 9.15 -14.57 -9.46
N GLY A 62 9.05 -13.94 -8.28
CA GLY A 62 10.08 -13.08 -7.70
C GLY A 62 9.99 -11.63 -8.15
N GLY A 63 9.04 -11.27 -9.01
CA GLY A 63 8.75 -9.90 -9.39
C GLY A 63 8.31 -9.04 -8.21
N LEU A 64 8.57 -7.74 -8.30
CA LEU A 64 8.34 -6.76 -7.24
C LEU A 64 7.31 -5.75 -7.73
N TRP A 65 6.15 -5.69 -7.06
CA TRP A 65 5.12 -4.70 -7.28
C TRP A 65 5.30 -3.58 -6.27
N PHE A 66 5.28 -2.31 -6.68
CA PHE A 66 5.47 -1.20 -5.75
C PHE A 66 4.70 0.05 -6.15
N THR A 67 4.39 0.86 -5.14
CA THR A 67 3.68 2.13 -5.28
C THR A 67 4.68 3.29 -5.27
N ASP A 68 4.49 4.24 -6.17
CA ASP A 68 5.23 5.49 -6.20
C ASP A 68 4.24 6.65 -6.28
N SER A 69 4.35 7.59 -5.35
CA SER A 69 3.46 8.74 -5.30
C SER A 69 4.20 10.05 -5.05
N THR A 70 3.55 11.16 -5.36
CA THR A 70 4.01 12.53 -5.09
C THR A 70 4.09 12.88 -3.60
N SER A 71 3.79 11.94 -2.69
CA SER A 71 3.77 12.16 -1.24
C SER A 71 5.04 12.83 -0.72
N GLY A 72 6.22 12.43 -1.21
CA GLY A 72 7.48 13.02 -0.76
C GLY A 72 7.62 14.50 -1.12
N PHE A 73 7.05 14.94 -2.24
CA PHE A 73 7.03 16.37 -2.59
C PHE A 73 6.02 17.13 -1.73
N GLU A 74 4.85 16.55 -1.50
CA GLU A 74 3.79 17.13 -0.65
C GLU A 74 4.25 17.29 0.81
N GLN A 75 5.11 16.39 1.29
CA GLN A 75 5.75 16.43 2.60
C GLN A 75 7.04 17.28 2.63
N GLU A 76 7.39 17.94 1.52
CA GLU A 76 8.61 18.76 1.39
C GLU A 76 9.93 18.02 1.65
N ILE A 77 9.95 16.70 1.45
CA ILE A 77 11.18 15.87 1.56
C ILE A 77 11.81 15.53 0.21
N ARG A 78 11.08 15.76 -0.89
CA ARG A 78 11.52 15.46 -2.27
C ARG A 78 11.38 16.67 -3.18
N PRO A 79 12.20 16.76 -4.26
CA PRO A 79 12.03 17.78 -5.28
C PRO A 79 10.71 17.60 -6.05
N LYS A 80 10.39 18.57 -6.90
CA LYS A 80 9.19 18.51 -7.76
C LYS A 80 9.14 17.17 -8.52
N PRO A 81 8.02 16.44 -8.46
CA PRO A 81 7.86 15.15 -9.10
C PRO A 81 8.16 15.21 -10.59
N GLN A 82 8.92 14.22 -11.04
CA GLN A 82 9.15 14.03 -12.45
C GLN A 82 8.33 12.90 -13.00
N LEU A 83 7.66 12.06 -12.21
CA LEU A 83 6.77 10.99 -12.69
C LEU A 83 5.34 11.26 -12.18
N PRO A 84 4.29 10.71 -12.81
CA PRO A 84 2.95 10.75 -12.22
C PRO A 84 2.84 9.74 -11.06
N ASN A 85 1.66 9.65 -10.43
CA ASN A 85 1.34 8.63 -9.44
C ASN A 85 1.04 7.29 -10.12
N HIS A 86 1.85 6.27 -9.85
CA HIS A 86 1.82 5.00 -10.58
C HIS A 86 2.09 3.81 -9.67
N VAL A 87 1.64 2.65 -10.14
CA VAL A 87 2.07 1.36 -9.64
C VAL A 87 2.99 0.72 -10.67
N TYR A 88 4.12 0.22 -10.20
CA TYR A 88 5.16 -0.37 -11.03
C TYR A 88 5.31 -1.84 -10.71
N ARG A 89 5.87 -2.56 -11.68
CA ARG A 89 6.40 -3.91 -11.50
C ARG A 89 7.82 -3.99 -12.01
N PHE A 90 8.69 -4.61 -11.22
CA PHE A 90 10.07 -4.91 -11.60
C PHE A 90 10.34 -6.42 -11.54
N ASP A 91 10.78 -7.00 -12.65
CA ASP A 91 11.35 -8.35 -12.70
C ASP A 91 12.88 -8.26 -12.62
N PRO A 92 13.51 -8.56 -11.46
CA PRO A 92 14.95 -8.45 -11.30
C PRO A 92 15.75 -9.48 -12.11
N GLN A 93 15.11 -10.57 -12.59
CA GLN A 93 15.78 -11.59 -13.39
C GLN A 93 15.87 -11.17 -14.86
N LYS A 94 14.83 -10.50 -15.37
CA LYS A 94 14.76 -10.04 -16.76
C LYS A 94 15.19 -8.59 -16.95
N GLY A 95 15.26 -7.82 -15.86
CA GLY A 95 15.45 -6.37 -15.91
C GLY A 95 14.23 -5.62 -16.46
N ASP A 96 13.04 -6.24 -16.44
CA ASP A 96 11.80 -5.63 -16.95
C ASP A 96 11.19 -4.74 -15.85
N LEU A 97 11.27 -3.43 -16.03
CA LEU A 97 10.63 -2.43 -15.17
C LEU A 97 9.57 -1.69 -15.98
N ARG A 98 8.33 -1.70 -15.50
CA ARG A 98 7.22 -1.06 -16.20
C ARG A 98 6.14 -0.57 -15.24
N VAL A 99 5.38 0.42 -15.72
CA VAL A 99 4.09 0.79 -15.13
C VAL A 99 3.09 -0.32 -15.39
N VAL A 100 2.29 -0.66 -14.38
CA VAL A 100 1.26 -1.71 -14.45
C VAL A 100 -0.13 -1.22 -14.06
N ALA A 101 -0.24 -0.09 -13.35
CA ALA A 101 -1.49 0.61 -13.14
C ALA A 101 -1.27 2.13 -12.95
N ASP A 102 -2.28 2.90 -13.31
CA ASP A 102 -2.40 4.35 -13.16
C ASP A 102 -3.82 4.70 -12.65
N GLY A 103 -4.15 6.00 -12.60
CA GLY A 103 -5.47 6.48 -12.17
C GLY A 103 -5.70 6.44 -10.66
N PHE A 104 -4.61 6.57 -9.89
CA PHE A 104 -4.63 6.78 -8.45
C PHE A 104 -4.27 8.23 -8.12
N ASP A 105 -4.87 8.75 -7.06
CA ASP A 105 -4.57 10.09 -6.56
C ASP A 105 -3.35 10.04 -5.65
N ARG A 106 -3.26 9.08 -4.71
CA ARG A 106 -2.06 8.85 -3.88
C ARG A 106 -1.91 7.36 -3.54
N PRO A 107 -1.33 6.54 -4.43
CA PRO A 107 -1.10 5.12 -4.15
C PRO A 107 -0.06 4.94 -3.05
N THR A 108 -0.42 4.24 -1.97
CA THR A 108 0.45 4.15 -0.77
C THR A 108 0.77 2.71 -0.40
N GLY A 109 -0.20 1.93 0.05
CA GLY A 109 -0.05 0.54 0.45
C GLY A 109 -0.19 -0.41 -0.73
N ILE A 110 0.48 -1.56 -0.64
CA ILE A 110 0.35 -2.64 -1.61
C ILE A 110 0.50 -4.00 -0.92
N ALA A 111 -0.41 -4.92 -1.22
CA ALA A 111 -0.37 -6.28 -0.69
C ALA A 111 -0.94 -7.25 -1.70
N MET A 112 -0.52 -8.49 -1.60
CA MET A 112 -0.97 -9.55 -2.48
C MET A 112 -1.74 -10.58 -1.66
N SER A 113 -2.86 -11.03 -2.22
CA SER A 113 -3.64 -12.16 -1.67
C SER A 113 -2.80 -13.43 -1.53
N PRO A 114 -3.15 -14.35 -0.61
CA PRO A 114 -2.36 -15.56 -0.36
C PRO A 114 -2.24 -16.48 -1.59
N ASP A 115 -3.26 -16.52 -2.45
CA ASP A 115 -3.25 -17.29 -3.70
C ASP A 115 -2.52 -16.57 -4.85
N GLN A 116 -2.09 -15.33 -4.61
CA GLN A 116 -1.41 -14.43 -5.53
C GLN A 116 -2.19 -14.13 -6.81
N ARG A 117 -3.52 -14.11 -6.71
CA ARG A 117 -4.41 -13.78 -7.85
C ARG A 117 -5.02 -12.39 -7.74
N THR A 118 -4.97 -11.80 -6.56
CA THR A 118 -5.41 -10.44 -6.29
C THR A 118 -4.27 -9.60 -5.73
N LEU A 119 -4.10 -8.40 -6.27
CA LEU A 119 -3.24 -7.34 -5.74
C LEU A 119 -4.12 -6.22 -5.18
N TYR A 120 -3.93 -5.91 -3.90
CA TYR A 120 -4.58 -4.81 -3.20
C TYR A 120 -3.67 -3.59 -3.20
N ILE A 121 -4.20 -2.43 -3.55
CA ILE A 121 -3.49 -1.15 -3.54
C ILE A 121 -4.35 -0.12 -2.84
N THR A 122 -3.77 0.61 -1.88
CA THR A 122 -4.50 1.67 -1.18
C THR A 122 -4.30 3.02 -1.86
N ASP A 123 -5.33 3.85 -1.81
CA ASP A 123 -5.32 5.24 -2.23
C ASP A 123 -5.69 6.12 -1.05
N THR A 124 -4.78 7.02 -0.68
CA THR A 124 -4.79 7.77 0.58
C THR A 124 -4.88 9.27 0.37
N ALA A 125 -5.48 9.69 -0.74
CA ALA A 125 -5.56 11.09 -1.14
C ALA A 125 -6.37 11.96 -0.17
N ALA A 126 -7.36 11.38 0.53
CA ALA A 126 -8.25 12.10 1.43
C ALA A 126 -7.57 12.78 2.61
N THR A 127 -6.35 12.40 3.00
CA THR A 127 -5.61 13.06 4.08
C THR A 127 -4.43 13.84 3.50
N HIS A 128 -4.32 15.12 3.82
CA HIS A 128 -3.20 15.97 3.39
C HIS A 128 -2.07 16.00 4.43
N PRO A 129 -0.84 16.41 4.05
CA PRO A 129 0.29 16.49 4.98
C PRO A 129 0.07 17.44 6.17
N ASP A 130 -0.80 18.44 6.02
CA ASP A 130 -1.18 19.37 7.10
C ASP A 130 -2.22 18.79 8.07
N GLY A 131 -2.65 17.55 7.86
CA GLY A 131 -3.65 16.86 8.65
C GLY A 131 -5.10 17.16 8.26
N SER A 132 -5.34 18.04 7.26
CA SER A 132 -6.68 18.26 6.75
C SER A 132 -7.21 17.03 6.01
N ILE A 133 -8.53 16.86 6.03
CA ILE A 133 -9.23 15.74 5.40
C ILE A 133 -10.20 16.27 4.35
N ASP A 134 -10.04 15.84 3.10
CA ASP A 134 -11.00 16.02 2.02
C ASP A 134 -11.70 14.68 1.74
N GLN A 135 -12.93 14.56 2.25
CA GLN A 135 -13.72 13.33 2.10
C GLN A 135 -14.22 13.08 0.67
N THR A 136 -14.00 14.02 -0.27
CA THR A 136 -14.31 13.81 -1.70
C THR A 136 -13.19 13.08 -2.42
N LEU A 137 -12.01 12.96 -1.80
CA LEU A 137 -10.86 12.24 -2.32
C LEU A 137 -10.81 10.78 -1.80
N PRO A 138 -10.01 9.91 -2.45
CA PRO A 138 -9.88 8.51 -2.04
C PRO A 138 -9.40 8.27 -0.59
N ALA A 139 -10.16 7.45 0.13
CA ALA A 139 -9.79 6.76 1.38
C ALA A 139 -10.05 5.24 1.22
N THR A 140 -9.51 4.69 0.13
CA THR A 140 -10.00 3.43 -0.45
C THR A 140 -8.90 2.39 -0.63
N ILE A 141 -9.29 1.11 -0.58
CA ILE A 141 -8.49 -0.01 -1.03
C ILE A 141 -9.09 -0.52 -2.35
N TYR A 142 -8.28 -0.59 -3.40
CA TYR A 142 -8.65 -1.20 -4.67
C TYR A 142 -8.06 -2.60 -4.79
N ALA A 143 -8.80 -3.52 -5.41
CA ALA A 143 -8.32 -4.84 -5.80
C ALA A 143 -8.17 -4.93 -7.32
N PHE A 144 -7.14 -5.65 -7.75
CA PHE A 144 -6.87 -5.97 -9.15
C PHE A 144 -6.65 -7.47 -9.30
N ASP A 145 -7.12 -8.03 -10.39
CA ASP A 145 -6.76 -9.38 -10.78
C ASP A 145 -5.34 -9.38 -11.35
N VAL A 146 -4.49 -10.27 -10.83
CA VAL A 146 -3.16 -10.53 -11.37
C VAL A 146 -3.32 -11.61 -12.44
N ILE A 147 -3.19 -11.20 -13.70
CA ILE A 147 -3.37 -12.06 -14.87
C ILE A 147 -2.10 -12.11 -15.70
N GLU A 148 -1.98 -13.12 -16.56
CA GLU A 148 -0.88 -13.20 -17.52
C GLU A 148 -1.31 -12.65 -18.88
N ARG A 149 -0.50 -11.77 -19.47
CA ARG A 149 -0.65 -11.31 -20.85
C ARG A 149 0.67 -11.45 -21.57
N SER A 150 0.68 -12.19 -22.68
CA SER A 150 1.88 -12.42 -23.49
C SER A 150 3.09 -12.89 -22.67
N GLY A 151 2.88 -13.83 -21.73
CA GLY A 151 3.96 -14.37 -20.88
C GLY A 151 4.42 -13.45 -19.75
N SER A 152 3.68 -12.38 -19.44
CA SER A 152 4.06 -11.40 -18.41
C SER A 152 2.89 -11.04 -17.47
N PRO A 153 3.09 -10.99 -16.15
CA PRO A 153 2.06 -10.58 -15.20
C PRO A 153 1.58 -9.14 -15.40
N SER A 154 0.26 -8.95 -15.38
CA SER A 154 -0.44 -7.70 -15.64
C SER A 154 -1.62 -7.54 -14.68
N LEU A 155 -2.05 -6.31 -14.45
CA LEU A 155 -3.23 -6.02 -13.63
C LEU A 155 -4.47 -5.84 -14.51
N ALA A 156 -5.61 -6.36 -14.06
CA ALA A 156 -6.91 -6.22 -14.70
C ALA A 156 -8.03 -6.05 -13.67
N ASN A 157 -9.23 -5.69 -14.14
CA ASN A 157 -10.46 -5.66 -13.33
C ASN A 157 -10.31 -4.87 -12.02
N ARG A 158 -9.81 -3.63 -12.11
CA ARG A 158 -9.79 -2.69 -10.98
C ARG A 158 -11.20 -2.61 -10.39
N ARG A 159 -11.30 -2.84 -9.09
CA ARG A 159 -12.55 -2.73 -8.34
C ARG A 159 -12.28 -2.12 -6.97
N LEU A 160 -13.21 -1.30 -6.49
CA LEU A 160 -13.21 -0.90 -5.10
C LEU A 160 -13.40 -2.15 -4.23
N PHE A 161 -12.49 -2.38 -3.30
CA PHE A 161 -12.55 -3.49 -2.37
C PHE A 161 -13.10 -3.05 -1.02
N ALA A 162 -12.54 -1.96 -0.48
CA ALA A 162 -12.96 -1.40 0.80
C ALA A 162 -12.81 0.13 0.82
N TYR A 163 -13.59 0.78 1.67
CA TYR A 163 -13.47 2.19 2.04
C TYR A 163 -13.17 2.22 3.54
N ALA A 164 -12.15 2.97 3.96
CA ALA A 164 -11.75 3.03 5.37
C ALA A 164 -12.85 3.69 6.21
N LEU A 165 -13.12 3.15 7.40
CA LEU A 165 -14.07 3.73 8.35
C LEU A 165 -13.54 5.05 8.92
N ALA A 166 -12.24 5.15 9.18
CA ALA A 166 -11.61 6.37 9.67
C ALA A 166 -10.28 6.68 8.96
N GLY A 167 -10.07 7.97 8.65
CA GLY A 167 -8.84 8.43 8.01
C GLY A 167 -8.63 7.82 6.63
N VAL A 168 -7.44 7.28 6.38
CA VAL A 168 -7.06 6.67 5.10
C VAL A 168 -6.31 5.35 5.32
N PRO A 169 -6.52 4.33 4.45
CA PRO A 169 -5.84 3.05 4.58
C PRO A 169 -4.40 3.15 4.05
N THR A 170 -3.41 3.18 4.93
CA THR A 170 -2.00 3.42 4.55
C THR A 170 -1.25 2.15 4.19
N ALA A 171 -0.70 1.41 5.16
CA ALA A 171 -0.13 0.10 4.91
C ALA A 171 -1.26 -0.94 4.81
N VAL A 172 -1.13 -1.91 3.91
CA VAL A 172 -2.08 -3.02 3.76
C VAL A 172 -1.34 -4.35 3.81
N HIS A 173 -1.95 -5.37 4.39
CA HIS A 173 -1.44 -6.73 4.41
C HIS A 173 -2.59 -7.73 4.24
N CYS A 174 -2.29 -8.93 3.73
CA CYS A 174 -3.26 -10.01 3.61
C CYS A 174 -2.77 -11.25 4.38
N ASP A 175 -3.65 -11.91 5.13
CA ASP A 175 -3.32 -13.15 5.85
C ASP A 175 -3.55 -14.41 4.99
N GLN A 176 -3.30 -15.58 5.58
CA GLN A 176 -3.48 -16.88 4.90
C GLN A 176 -4.95 -17.27 4.69
N ALA A 177 -5.88 -16.68 5.46
CA ALA A 177 -7.32 -16.87 5.27
C ALA A 177 -7.89 -15.91 4.19
N GLY A 178 -7.07 -14.99 3.68
CA GLY A 178 -7.45 -13.97 2.72
C GLY A 178 -8.08 -12.73 3.35
N ASN A 179 -8.02 -12.59 4.67
CA ASN A 179 -8.42 -11.35 5.33
C ASN A 179 -7.41 -10.25 4.98
N VAL A 180 -7.91 -9.03 4.78
CA VAL A 180 -7.13 -7.85 4.42
C VAL A 180 -7.13 -6.91 5.62
N TYR A 181 -5.94 -6.47 6.02
CA TYR A 181 -5.70 -5.58 7.14
C TYR A 181 -5.13 -4.28 6.61
N ALA A 182 -5.61 -3.14 7.06
CA ALA A 182 -4.97 -1.86 6.76
C ALA A 182 -4.85 -0.97 7.99
N SER A 183 -3.74 -0.23 8.06
CA SER A 183 -3.59 0.83 9.07
C SER A 183 -4.39 2.05 8.66
N CYS A 184 -5.39 2.39 9.47
CA CYS A 184 -6.34 3.47 9.29
C CYS A 184 -6.22 4.50 10.43
N GLY A 185 -7.09 5.51 10.44
CA GLY A 185 -7.04 6.59 11.43
C GLY A 185 -7.40 6.17 12.86
N ASP A 186 -8.17 5.10 13.01
CA ASP A 186 -8.72 4.57 14.27
C ASP A 186 -8.02 3.29 14.76
N GLY A 187 -7.09 2.74 13.98
CA GLY A 187 -6.35 1.53 14.30
C GLY A 187 -6.09 0.67 13.07
N ILE A 188 -6.21 -0.64 13.22
CA ILE A 188 -6.10 -1.60 12.11
C ILE A 188 -7.48 -2.14 11.78
N GLU A 189 -8.04 -1.70 10.67
CA GLU A 189 -9.30 -2.21 10.16
C GLU A 189 -9.06 -3.54 9.42
N VAL A 190 -9.99 -4.49 9.59
CA VAL A 190 -9.91 -5.84 9.03
C VAL A 190 -11.13 -6.13 8.17
N TRP A 191 -10.90 -6.56 6.94
CA TRP A 191 -11.93 -7.00 6.00
C TRP A 191 -11.73 -8.45 5.60
N GLY A 192 -12.81 -9.18 5.38
CA GLY A 192 -12.76 -10.51 4.80
C GLY A 192 -12.41 -10.45 3.31
N PRO A 193 -12.12 -11.60 2.67
CA PRO A 193 -11.74 -11.65 1.25
C PRO A 193 -12.75 -11.03 0.28
N GLY A 194 -14.01 -10.90 0.71
CA GLY A 194 -15.09 -10.26 -0.05
C GLY A 194 -15.26 -8.75 0.21
N GLY A 195 -14.41 -8.12 1.03
CA GLY A 195 -14.50 -6.68 1.37
C GLY A 195 -15.46 -6.36 2.51
N MET A 196 -16.03 -7.36 3.18
CA MET A 196 -16.88 -7.16 4.36
C MET A 196 -16.01 -6.84 5.58
N THR A 197 -16.31 -5.76 6.30
CA THR A 197 -15.63 -5.43 7.55
C THR A 197 -15.86 -6.53 8.59
N LEU A 198 -14.77 -7.06 9.15
CA LEU A 198 -14.78 -8.08 10.20
C LEU A 198 -14.54 -7.49 11.58
N GLY A 199 -13.75 -6.41 11.66
CA GLY A 199 -13.47 -5.74 12.92
C GLY A 199 -12.40 -4.67 12.84
N LEU A 200 -12.10 -4.09 13.99
CA LEU A 200 -11.08 -3.08 14.22
C LEU A 200 -10.19 -3.54 15.38
N ILE A 201 -8.88 -3.50 15.18
CA ILE A 201 -7.90 -3.62 16.26
C ILE A 201 -7.50 -2.19 16.63
N GLU A 202 -8.00 -1.73 17.77
CA GLU A 202 -7.70 -0.39 18.27
C GLU A 202 -6.23 -0.28 18.66
N VAL A 203 -5.58 0.80 18.23
CA VAL A 203 -4.20 1.12 18.61
C VAL A 203 -4.23 2.32 19.57
N PRO A 204 -3.80 2.17 20.84
CA PRO A 204 -3.81 3.26 21.80
C PRO A 204 -3.07 4.51 21.28
N GLY A 205 -3.76 5.65 21.28
CA GLY A 205 -3.23 6.91 20.76
C GLY A 205 -3.61 7.25 19.31
N ALA A 206 -4.29 6.33 18.60
CA ALA A 206 -4.98 6.63 17.35
C ALA A 206 -6.35 7.30 17.62
N PHE A 207 -6.88 8.07 16.66
CA PHE A 207 -8.20 8.71 16.79
C PHE A 207 -9.30 7.66 16.60
N SER A 208 -9.79 7.04 17.68
CA SER A 208 -10.91 6.10 17.61
C SER A 208 -12.21 6.84 17.28
N LEU A 209 -12.73 6.66 16.06
CA LEU A 209 -14.09 7.05 15.68
C LEU A 209 -15.01 5.84 15.82
N HIS A 210 -15.82 5.79 16.87
CA HIS A 210 -16.88 4.80 16.97
C HIS A 210 -18.04 5.19 16.06
N HIS A 211 -18.19 4.55 14.90
CA HIS A 211 -19.41 4.71 14.09
C HIS A 211 -20.40 3.57 14.36
N HIS A 212 -21.58 3.96 14.86
CA HIS A 212 -22.77 3.12 14.85
C HIS A 212 -23.31 3.07 13.42
N ALA A 213 -23.26 1.91 12.77
CA ALA A 213 -24.18 1.64 11.67
C ALA A 213 -25.56 1.39 12.31
N VAL A 214 -26.48 2.35 12.18
CA VAL A 214 -27.87 2.14 12.59
C VAL A 214 -28.51 1.21 11.56
N LEU A 215 -28.45 -0.09 11.81
CA LEU A 215 -29.41 -1.02 11.21
C LEU A 215 -30.76 -0.76 11.88
N SER A 216 -31.63 0.02 11.24
CA SER A 216 -33.04 0.09 11.61
C SER A 216 -33.76 -1.17 11.14
N GLN A 217 -33.43 -2.32 11.74
CA GLN A 217 -34.32 -3.46 11.76
C GLN A 217 -34.95 -3.56 13.16
N PRO A 218 -36.29 -3.56 13.27
CA PRO A 218 -36.94 -3.78 14.56
C PRO A 218 -36.65 -5.21 15.01
N GLY A 219 -35.75 -5.38 16.00
CA GLY A 219 -35.55 -6.66 16.70
C GLY A 219 -34.12 -7.07 17.06
N LEU A 220 -33.08 -6.37 16.61
CA LEU A 220 -31.68 -6.76 16.89
C LEU A 220 -30.92 -5.63 17.59
N GLN A 221 -31.16 -5.45 18.88
CA GLN A 221 -30.27 -4.69 19.76
C GLN A 221 -29.23 -5.65 20.36
N GLY A 222 -27.99 -5.52 19.92
CA GLY A 222 -26.84 -6.21 20.51
C GLY A 222 -25.55 -5.77 19.83
N ALA A 223 -24.78 -4.92 20.49
CA ALA A 223 -23.42 -4.60 20.08
C ALA A 223 -22.54 -5.82 20.38
N TYR A 224 -21.97 -6.44 19.34
CA TYR A 224 -21.01 -7.51 19.51
C TYR A 224 -19.61 -6.89 19.65
N GLN A 225 -19.07 -6.92 20.86
CA GLN A 225 -17.66 -6.62 21.13
C GLN A 225 -16.87 -7.91 20.93
N LEU A 226 -16.16 -8.02 19.81
CA LEU A 226 -15.26 -9.15 19.54
C LEU A 226 -13.87 -8.78 20.07
N THR A 227 -13.60 -9.16 21.33
CA THR A 227 -12.25 -9.17 21.88
C THR A 227 -11.50 -10.37 21.30
N VAL A 228 -10.59 -10.13 20.36
CA VAL A 228 -9.65 -11.16 19.91
C VAL A 228 -8.49 -11.18 20.90
N ALA A 229 -8.40 -12.22 21.71
CA ALA A 229 -7.22 -12.51 22.53
C ALA A 229 -6.17 -13.25 21.67
N PHE A 230 -4.91 -12.83 21.76
CA PHE A 230 -3.76 -13.46 21.10
C PHE A 230 -3.45 -14.84 21.67
#